data_AF-A0A0J7LGJ2-F1
#
_entry.id   AF-A0A0J7LGJ2-F1
#
_cell.length_a   1.000
_cell.length_b   1.000
_cell.length_c   1.000
_cell.angle_alpha   90.00
_cell.angle_beta   90.00
_cell.angle_gamma   90.00
#
_symmetry.space_group_name_H-M   'P 1'
#
loop_
_entity.id
_entity.type
_entity.pdbx_description
1 polymer ?
#
loop_
_entity_poly.entity_id
_entity_poly.type
_entity_poly.pdbx_seq_one_letter_code
_entity_poly.pdbx_strand_id
1 'polypeptide(L)'
;MMQFYKKRDFGTFISDTFAFFKLYGKNYFKNYILINGLLLILMVTIFIFGYKELFTQILGSNLSGQSTYFETYFEDNLGMLIAVGSLTFLLFLILMIVNYLYPVFYMKRVARGETKIRTDDILNDFKNNAGRIGVLCLGMIFIVTPLSIIVLGISYALILVFIGILLILIVYPTVFNVTTFLMFDFFNTERGFFESLSYSMRAQFSYPNGREKSPYWKYWGATLIIFVLIYVITTIFTFIPMIFFYSSLLTAPSSASYEANPFTGTVGIIFFVIYGISMLLSFFLFNILYVNIGLLYYDSRTDLHQKVELAEIDTIGINE
;
A
#
# COMPACT_ATOMS: atom_id res chain seq x y z
N MET A 1 -2.14 16.24 22.07
CA MET A 1 -2.74 15.10 21.33
C MET A 1 -3.12 15.62 19.95
N MET A 2 -2.97 14.84 18.89
CA MET A 2 -3.37 15.28 17.55
C MET A 2 -4.90 15.19 17.39
N GLN A 3 -5.56 16.24 16.91
CA GLN A 3 -6.99 16.22 16.63
C GLN A 3 -7.26 15.54 15.28
N PHE A 4 -8.01 14.43 15.28
CA PHE A 4 -8.31 13.65 14.08
C PHE A 4 -9.52 14.22 13.32
N TYR A 5 -10.62 14.46 14.04
CA TYR A 5 -11.85 15.05 13.49
C TYR A 5 -11.75 16.57 13.46
N LYS A 6 -11.16 17.08 12.38
CA LYS A 6 -11.12 18.51 12.08
C LYS A 6 -11.13 18.71 10.56
N LYS A 7 -11.63 19.86 10.14
CA LYS A 7 -11.48 20.31 8.76
C LYS A 7 -10.03 20.70 8.47
N ARG A 8 -9.51 20.26 7.34
CA ARG A 8 -8.13 20.45 6.90
C ARG A 8 -8.08 21.06 5.51
N ASP A 9 -7.19 22.02 5.39
CA ASP A 9 -6.75 22.52 4.09
C ASP A 9 -5.77 21.55 3.44
N PHE A 10 -5.54 21.76 2.14
CA PHE A 10 -4.65 20.94 1.33
C PHE A 10 -3.26 20.74 1.96
N GLY A 11 -2.57 21.84 2.29
CA GLY A 11 -1.22 21.78 2.87
C GLY A 11 -1.20 21.13 4.25
N THR A 12 -2.29 21.28 5.01
CA THR A 12 -2.45 20.69 6.34
C THR A 12 -2.47 19.17 6.28
N PHE A 13 -3.00 18.54 5.23
CA PHE A 13 -2.94 17.07 5.11
C PHE A 13 -1.51 16.55 5.09
N ILE A 14 -0.62 17.23 4.37
CA ILE A 14 0.78 16.80 4.25
C ILE A 14 1.50 17.03 5.58
N SER A 15 1.38 18.22 6.17
CA SER A 15 2.05 18.54 7.43
C SER A 15 1.53 17.70 8.60
N ASP A 16 0.21 17.47 8.69
CA ASP A 16 -0.40 16.61 9.71
C ASP A 16 0.03 15.15 9.55
N THR A 17 0.24 14.65 8.33
CA THR A 17 0.75 13.29 8.09
C THR A 17 2.14 13.12 8.72
N PHE A 18 3.06 14.04 8.47
CA PHE A 18 4.38 13.99 9.08
C PHE A 18 4.34 14.28 10.59
N ALA A 19 3.44 15.15 11.04
CA ALA A 19 3.22 15.38 12.47
C ALA A 19 2.73 14.10 13.18
N PHE A 20 1.86 13.31 12.55
CA PHE A 20 1.43 12.00 13.06
C PHE A 20 2.64 11.08 13.28
N PHE A 21 3.54 10.94 12.29
CA PHE A 21 4.73 10.11 12.47
C PHE A 21 5.74 10.72 13.45
N LYS A 22 5.80 12.04 13.60
CA LYS A 22 6.62 12.67 14.64
C LYS A 22 6.13 12.34 16.05
N LEU A 23 4.80 12.31 16.25
CA LEU A 23 4.18 12.01 17.55
C LEU A 23 4.12 10.52 17.85
N TYR A 24 3.74 9.71 16.86
CA TYR A 24 3.38 8.30 17.05
C TYR A 24 4.32 7.33 16.34
N GLY A 25 5.21 7.79 15.46
CA GLY A 25 5.99 6.95 14.53
C GLY A 25 6.85 5.89 15.22
N LYS A 26 7.44 6.20 16.38
CA LYS A 26 8.22 5.21 17.15
C LYS A 26 7.36 4.03 17.61
N ASN A 27 6.18 4.29 18.16
CA ASN A 27 5.26 3.24 18.59
C ASN A 27 4.61 2.55 17.37
N TYR A 28 4.21 3.34 16.37
CA TYR A 28 3.65 2.88 15.10
C TYR A 28 4.57 1.88 14.39
N PHE A 29 5.82 2.25 14.08
CA PHE A 29 6.70 1.33 13.34
C PHE A 29 7.20 0.18 14.20
N LYS A 30 7.34 0.36 15.52
CA LYS A 30 7.65 -0.76 16.42
C LYS A 30 6.57 -1.83 16.37
N ASN A 31 5.30 -1.45 16.54
CA ASN A 31 4.19 -2.39 16.49
C ASN A 31 4.01 -2.97 15.08
N TYR A 32 4.17 -2.15 14.04
CA TYR A 32 4.13 -2.61 12.65
C TYR A 32 5.16 -3.70 12.37
N ILE A 33 6.42 -3.51 12.78
CA ILE A 33 7.49 -4.50 12.61
C ILE A 33 7.21 -5.75 13.45
N LEU A 34 6.67 -5.63 14.66
CA LEU A 34 6.35 -6.80 15.48
C LEU A 34 5.22 -7.66 14.88
N ILE A 35 4.26 -7.04 14.18
CA ILE A 35 3.15 -7.76 13.55
C ILE A 35 3.53 -8.26 12.15
N ASN A 36 4.14 -7.41 11.32
CA ASN A 36 4.46 -7.72 9.93
C ASN A 36 5.87 -8.28 9.71
N GLY A 37 6.79 -8.12 10.66
CA GLY A 37 8.21 -8.38 10.45
C GLY A 37 8.52 -9.80 10.01
N LEU A 38 7.87 -10.80 10.65
CA LEU A 38 8.04 -12.20 10.24
C LEU A 38 7.52 -12.44 8.81
N LEU A 39 6.35 -11.88 8.47
CA LEU A 39 5.76 -12.01 7.13
C LEU A 39 6.63 -11.34 6.06
N LEU A 40 7.21 -10.17 6.39
CA LEU A 40 8.11 -9.43 5.52
C LEU A 40 9.44 -10.17 5.30
N ILE A 41 10.02 -10.74 6.36
CA ILE A 41 11.23 -11.58 6.25
C ILE A 41 10.93 -12.78 5.37
N LEU A 42 9.82 -13.48 5.61
CA LEU A 42 9.43 -14.67 4.86
C LEU A 42 9.19 -14.32 3.37
N MET A 43 8.57 -13.17 3.08
CA MET A 43 8.40 -12.67 1.71
C MET A 43 9.73 -12.44 1.01
N VAL A 44 10.69 -11.78 1.67
CA VAL A 44 12.03 -11.56 1.12
C VAL A 44 12.76 -12.89 0.91
N THR A 45 12.64 -13.83 1.84
CA THR A 45 13.21 -15.17 1.69
C THR A 45 12.62 -15.88 0.46
N ILE A 46 11.29 -15.89 0.29
CA ILE A 46 10.66 -16.48 -0.89
C ILE A 46 11.06 -15.75 -2.17
N PHE A 47 11.16 -14.43 -2.16
CA PHE A 47 11.59 -13.66 -3.32
C PHE A 47 13.04 -13.99 -3.72
N ILE A 48 13.97 -14.00 -2.76
CA ILE A 48 15.39 -14.26 -3.00
C ILE A 48 15.65 -15.73 -3.40
N PHE A 49 15.02 -16.70 -2.73
CA PHE A 49 15.31 -18.13 -2.97
C PHE A 49 14.35 -18.77 -3.97
N GLY A 50 13.06 -18.42 -3.93
CA GLY A 50 12.04 -19.00 -4.80
C GLY A 50 12.00 -18.37 -6.19
N TYR A 51 12.14 -17.05 -6.30
CA TYR A 51 12.06 -16.36 -7.58
C TYR A 51 13.41 -16.14 -8.27
N LYS A 52 14.54 -16.26 -7.57
CA LYS A 52 15.86 -16.19 -8.21
C LYS A 52 15.97 -17.18 -9.36
N GLU A 53 15.61 -18.44 -9.14
CA GLU A 53 15.68 -19.47 -10.19
C GLU A 53 14.73 -19.12 -11.35
N LEU A 54 13.51 -18.69 -11.05
CA LEU A 54 12.56 -18.24 -12.07
C LEU A 54 13.10 -17.05 -12.89
N PHE A 55 13.67 -16.03 -12.26
CA PHE A 55 14.27 -14.89 -12.95
C PHE A 55 15.51 -15.30 -13.77
N THR A 56 16.35 -16.16 -13.22
CA THR A 56 17.52 -16.73 -13.91
C THR A 56 17.08 -17.51 -15.16
N GLN A 57 16.02 -18.30 -15.08
CA GLN A 57 15.48 -19.04 -16.22
C GLN A 57 14.79 -18.12 -17.23
N ILE A 58 13.95 -17.15 -16.82
CA ILE A 58 13.24 -16.24 -17.74
C ILE A 58 14.22 -15.33 -18.50
N LEU A 59 15.19 -14.75 -17.79
CA LEU A 59 16.11 -13.76 -18.37
C LEU A 59 17.36 -14.43 -18.97
N GLY A 60 17.77 -15.60 -18.46
CA GLY A 60 18.93 -16.34 -18.93
C GLY A 60 18.66 -17.24 -20.15
N SER A 61 17.50 -17.91 -20.21
CA SER A 61 17.21 -18.86 -21.31
C SER A 61 16.93 -18.18 -22.65
N ASN A 62 16.40 -16.94 -22.62
CA ASN A 62 16.17 -16.14 -23.82
C ASN A 62 17.45 -15.52 -24.41
N LEU A 63 18.56 -15.46 -23.64
CA LEU A 63 19.85 -14.94 -24.11
C LEU A 63 20.63 -15.96 -24.95
N SER A 64 20.37 -17.26 -24.78
CA SER A 64 21.07 -18.36 -25.47
C SER A 64 20.29 -18.97 -26.65
N GLY A 65 19.10 -18.45 -26.97
CA GLY A 65 18.29 -18.90 -28.11
C GLY A 65 17.63 -20.27 -27.96
N GLN A 66 17.60 -20.84 -26.75
CA GLN A 66 16.99 -22.13 -26.47
C GLN A 66 15.65 -21.96 -25.73
N SER A 67 14.59 -21.69 -26.48
CA SER A 67 13.22 -21.52 -25.93
C SER A 67 12.69 -22.78 -25.22
N THR A 68 13.23 -23.97 -25.55
CA THR A 68 12.77 -25.26 -25.04
C THR A 68 13.09 -25.48 -23.55
N TYR A 69 14.14 -24.85 -23.02
CA TYR A 69 14.58 -25.07 -21.62
C TYR A 69 13.58 -24.56 -20.59
N PHE A 70 12.86 -23.48 -20.91
CA PHE A 70 11.86 -22.89 -20.04
C PHE A 70 10.61 -23.77 -19.93
N GLU A 71 10.13 -24.31 -21.05
CA GLU A 71 8.96 -25.19 -21.09
C GLU A 71 9.23 -26.49 -20.33
N THR A 72 10.38 -27.14 -20.61
CA THR A 72 10.78 -28.37 -19.92
C THR A 72 10.97 -28.16 -18.41
N TYR A 73 11.55 -27.05 -17.97
CA TYR A 73 11.68 -26.75 -16.53
C TYR A 73 10.32 -26.67 -15.83
N PHE A 74 9.33 -26.04 -16.45
CA PHE A 74 7.99 -25.92 -15.88
C PHE A 74 7.23 -27.25 -15.91
N GLU A 75 7.36 -28.04 -16.97
CA GLU A 75 6.76 -29.37 -17.07
C GLU A 75 7.32 -30.32 -15.99
N ASP A 76 8.64 -30.34 -15.83
CA ASP A 76 9.32 -31.20 -14.87
C ASP A 76 9.09 -30.78 -13.41
N ASN A 77 8.82 -29.50 -13.15
CA ASN A 77 8.66 -28.94 -11.81
C ASN A 77 7.25 -28.44 -11.49
N LEU A 78 6.24 -28.86 -12.27
CA LEU A 78 4.86 -28.37 -12.16
C LEU A 78 4.28 -28.49 -10.74
N GLY A 79 4.54 -29.61 -10.07
CA GLY A 79 4.10 -29.83 -8.68
C GLY A 79 4.73 -28.84 -7.69
N MET A 80 6.04 -28.57 -7.82
CA MET A 80 6.75 -27.59 -6.99
C MET A 80 6.23 -26.17 -7.27
N LEU A 81 5.98 -25.83 -8.53
CA LEU A 81 5.45 -24.54 -8.94
C LEU A 81 4.06 -24.25 -8.36
N ILE A 82 3.16 -25.24 -8.40
CA ILE A 82 1.83 -25.11 -7.78
C ILE A 82 1.96 -24.91 -6.27
N ALA A 83 2.82 -25.67 -5.60
CA ALA A 83 3.01 -25.57 -4.16
C ALA A 83 3.60 -24.21 -3.75
N VAL A 84 4.71 -23.79 -4.37
CA VAL A 84 5.38 -22.51 -4.09
C VAL A 84 4.50 -21.33 -4.49
N GLY A 85 3.82 -21.43 -5.63
CA GLY A 85 2.87 -20.41 -6.11
C GLY A 85 1.70 -20.22 -5.16
N SER A 86 1.09 -21.31 -4.68
CA SER A 86 -0.02 -21.27 -3.71
C SER A 86 0.43 -20.69 -2.36
N LEU A 87 1.60 -21.12 -1.86
CA LEU A 87 2.18 -20.58 -0.63
C LEU A 87 2.45 -19.08 -0.75
N THR A 88 3.02 -18.65 -1.87
CA THR A 88 3.35 -17.25 -2.15
C THR A 88 2.07 -16.41 -2.25
N PHE A 89 1.05 -16.91 -2.95
CA PHE A 89 -0.26 -16.28 -3.05
C PHE A 89 -0.90 -16.06 -1.67
N LEU A 90 -0.93 -17.09 -0.82
CA LEU A 90 -1.45 -16.99 0.55
C LEU A 90 -0.66 -15.97 1.38
N LEU A 91 0.68 -15.98 1.27
CA LEU A 91 1.52 -15.03 1.98
C LEU A 91 1.25 -13.58 1.54
N PHE A 92 1.15 -13.33 0.23
CA PHE A 92 0.81 -12.01 -0.30
C PHE A 92 -0.57 -11.54 0.17
N LEU A 93 -1.55 -12.45 0.22
CA LEU A 93 -2.89 -12.13 0.69
C LEU A 93 -2.87 -11.71 2.17
N ILE A 94 -2.18 -12.47 3.02
CA ILE A 94 -2.02 -12.12 4.44
C ILE A 94 -1.27 -10.79 4.59
N LEU A 95 -0.16 -10.61 3.87
CA LEU A 95 0.60 -9.37 3.90
C LEU A 95 -0.25 -8.18 3.47
N MET A 96 -1.02 -8.28 2.40
CA MET A 96 -1.94 -7.23 1.98
C MET A 96 -2.90 -6.88 3.12
N ILE A 97 -3.60 -7.88 3.68
CA ILE A 97 -4.54 -7.64 4.78
C ILE A 97 -3.87 -6.87 5.92
N VAL A 98 -2.71 -7.34 6.39
CA VAL A 98 -2.06 -6.71 7.53
C VAL A 98 -1.52 -5.33 7.17
N ASN A 99 -0.92 -5.15 5.99
CA ASN A 99 -0.38 -3.85 5.54
C ASN A 99 -1.47 -2.79 5.39
N TYR A 100 -2.62 -3.16 4.83
CA TYR A 100 -3.74 -2.23 4.62
C TYR A 100 -4.49 -1.91 5.91
N LEU A 101 -4.73 -2.92 6.76
CA LEU A 101 -5.57 -2.75 7.95
C LEU A 101 -4.81 -2.30 9.19
N TYR A 102 -3.49 -2.49 9.23
CA TYR A 102 -2.68 -1.99 10.33
C TYR A 102 -2.82 -0.46 10.54
N PRO A 103 -2.64 0.40 9.52
CA PRO A 103 -2.87 1.84 9.66
C PRO A 103 -4.29 2.16 10.13
N VAL A 104 -5.29 1.42 9.64
CA VAL A 104 -6.71 1.63 9.97
C VAL A 104 -6.97 1.39 11.45
N PHE A 105 -6.56 0.22 11.98
CA PHE A 105 -6.74 -0.10 13.39
C PHE A 105 -5.91 0.79 14.30
N TYR A 106 -4.66 1.07 13.92
CA TYR A 106 -3.81 1.97 14.70
C TYR A 106 -4.41 3.36 14.80
N MET A 107 -4.79 3.98 13.68
CA MET A 107 -5.36 5.32 13.68
C MET A 107 -6.72 5.38 14.38
N LYS A 108 -7.53 4.32 14.29
CA LYS A 108 -8.80 4.20 15.03
C LYS A 108 -8.59 4.32 16.55
N ARG A 109 -7.54 3.68 17.08
CA ARG A 109 -7.17 3.76 18.51
C ARG A 109 -6.68 5.15 18.89
N VAL A 110 -5.79 5.74 18.09
CA VAL A 110 -5.29 7.09 18.36
C VAL A 110 -6.43 8.12 18.30
N ALA A 111 -7.36 7.98 17.35
CA ALA A 111 -8.53 8.85 17.24
C ALA A 111 -9.49 8.73 18.43
N ARG A 112 -9.44 7.63 19.19
CA ARG A 112 -10.17 7.43 20.46
C ARG A 112 -9.42 7.96 21.70
N GLY A 113 -8.25 8.56 21.50
CA GLY A 113 -7.43 9.14 22.58
C GLY A 113 -6.45 8.17 23.21
N GLU A 114 -6.27 6.96 22.67
CA GLU A 114 -5.29 6.00 23.19
C GLU A 114 -3.86 6.50 22.96
N THR A 115 -3.09 6.63 24.05
CA THR A 115 -1.70 7.15 24.02
C THR A 115 -0.63 6.06 24.05
N LYS A 116 -0.98 4.85 24.51
CA LYS A 116 -0.09 3.69 24.59
C LYS A 116 -0.74 2.49 23.92
N ILE A 117 -0.47 2.33 22.63
CA ILE A 117 -0.95 1.18 21.85
C ILE A 117 0.10 0.08 21.91
N ARG A 118 -0.29 -1.11 22.38
CA ARG A 118 0.55 -2.31 22.38
C ARG A 118 0.27 -3.15 21.15
N THR A 119 1.24 -4.00 20.80
CA THR A 119 1.09 -5.00 19.73
C THR A 119 -0.13 -5.89 19.94
N ASP A 120 -0.36 -6.32 21.18
CA ASP A 120 -1.49 -7.19 21.55
C ASP A 120 -2.85 -6.53 21.27
N ASP A 121 -2.94 -5.21 21.45
CA ASP A 121 -4.16 -4.45 21.21
C ASP A 121 -4.56 -4.51 19.72
N ILE A 122 -3.58 -4.32 18.83
CA ILE A 122 -3.79 -4.36 17.38
C ILE A 122 -4.06 -5.79 16.92
N LEU A 123 -3.32 -6.78 17.44
CA LEU A 123 -3.58 -8.19 17.14
C LEU A 123 -5.00 -8.62 17.57
N ASN A 124 -5.48 -8.10 18.69
CA ASN A 124 -6.85 -8.32 19.12
C ASN A 124 -7.86 -7.65 18.18
N ASP A 125 -7.57 -6.49 17.60
CA ASP A 125 -8.43 -5.89 16.58
C ASP A 125 -8.55 -6.79 15.34
N PHE A 126 -7.44 -7.37 14.87
CA PHE A 126 -7.47 -8.33 13.77
C PHE A 126 -8.31 -9.57 14.10
N LYS A 127 -8.12 -10.16 15.29
CA LYS A 127 -8.86 -11.35 15.73
C LYS A 127 -10.36 -11.07 15.89
N ASN A 128 -10.70 -9.99 16.59
CA ASN A 128 -12.10 -9.62 16.87
C ASN A 128 -12.86 -9.22 15.60
N ASN A 129 -12.14 -8.76 14.56
CA ASN A 129 -12.74 -8.40 13.28
C ASN A 129 -12.53 -9.46 12.19
N ALA A 130 -12.03 -10.67 12.50
CA ALA A 130 -11.67 -11.67 11.49
C ALA A 130 -12.80 -11.98 10.49
N GLY A 131 -14.04 -12.09 10.96
CA GLY A 131 -15.21 -12.29 10.09
C GLY A 131 -15.47 -11.10 9.15
N ARG A 132 -15.39 -9.86 9.67
CA ARG A 132 -15.52 -8.64 8.87
C ARG A 132 -14.38 -8.49 7.87
N ILE A 133 -13.14 -8.85 8.26
CA ILE A 133 -11.99 -8.90 7.37
C ILE A 133 -12.25 -9.87 6.22
N GLY A 134 -12.79 -11.07 6.49
CA GLY A 134 -13.18 -12.02 5.45
C GLY A 134 -14.18 -11.44 4.45
N VAL A 135 -15.23 -10.76 4.94
CA VAL A 135 -16.21 -10.07 4.08
C VAL A 135 -15.56 -8.96 3.25
N LEU A 136 -14.68 -8.16 3.86
CA LEU A 136 -13.94 -7.13 3.15
C LEU A 136 -13.05 -7.75 2.06
N CYS A 137 -12.31 -8.81 2.35
CA CYS A 137 -11.46 -9.50 1.39
C CYS A 137 -12.25 -10.02 0.19
N LEU A 138 -13.40 -10.66 0.42
CA LEU A 138 -14.27 -11.13 -0.66
C LEU A 138 -14.81 -9.95 -1.49
N GLY A 139 -15.28 -8.88 -0.84
CA GLY A 139 -15.74 -7.68 -1.54
C GLY A 139 -14.63 -6.97 -2.32
N MET A 140 -13.39 -6.96 -1.79
CA MET A 140 -12.23 -6.43 -2.50
C MET A 140 -11.91 -7.26 -3.74
N ILE A 141 -11.85 -8.59 -3.62
CA ILE A 141 -11.49 -9.50 -4.73
C ILE A 141 -12.56 -9.52 -5.83
N PHE A 142 -13.84 -9.60 -5.47
CA PHE A 142 -14.91 -9.82 -6.44
C PHE A 142 -15.61 -8.55 -6.92
N ILE A 143 -15.44 -7.41 -6.24
CA ILE A 143 -16.16 -6.17 -6.55
C ILE A 143 -15.18 -5.02 -6.80
N VAL A 144 -14.40 -4.64 -5.79
CA VAL A 144 -13.57 -3.42 -5.88
C VAL A 144 -12.44 -3.59 -6.89
N THR A 145 -11.71 -4.71 -6.87
CA THR A 145 -10.60 -4.97 -7.79
C THR A 145 -11.07 -5.08 -9.24
N PRO A 146 -12.10 -5.87 -9.59
CA PRO A 146 -12.60 -5.92 -10.97
C PRO A 146 -13.08 -4.57 -11.49
N LEU A 147 -13.83 -3.81 -10.68
CA LEU A 147 -14.26 -2.46 -11.06
C LEU A 147 -13.06 -1.51 -11.25
N SER A 148 -12.06 -1.59 -10.36
CA SER A 148 -10.83 -0.81 -10.48
C SER A 148 -10.05 -1.16 -11.74
N ILE A 149 -9.96 -2.45 -12.10
CA ILE A 149 -9.33 -2.93 -13.34
C ILE A 149 -10.07 -2.38 -14.56
N ILE A 150 -11.40 -2.38 -14.57
CA ILE A 150 -12.18 -1.83 -15.68
C ILE A 150 -11.90 -0.32 -15.83
N VAL A 151 -12.01 0.44 -14.72
CA VAL A 151 -11.84 1.90 -14.75
C VAL A 151 -10.41 2.30 -15.11
N LEU A 152 -9.40 1.66 -14.52
CA LEU A 152 -7.99 1.89 -14.86
C LEU A 152 -7.64 1.36 -16.24
N GLY A 153 -8.21 0.22 -16.66
CA GLY A 153 -8.00 -0.38 -17.98
C GLY A 153 -8.52 0.50 -19.10
N ILE A 154 -9.70 1.11 -18.93
CA ILE A 154 -10.21 2.14 -19.85
C ILE A 154 -9.28 3.34 -19.88
N SER A 155 -8.84 3.83 -18.72
CA SER A 155 -7.91 4.96 -18.63
C SER A 155 -6.59 4.67 -19.34
N TYR A 156 -6.09 3.43 -19.24
CA TYR A 156 -4.89 2.95 -19.90
C TYR A 156 -5.06 2.79 -21.42
N ALA A 157 -6.18 2.23 -21.88
CA ALA A 157 -6.48 2.13 -23.31
C ALA A 157 -6.51 3.51 -23.98
N LEU A 158 -6.96 4.54 -23.26
CA LEU A 158 -7.00 5.93 -23.74
C LEU A 158 -5.63 6.61 -23.81
N ILE A 159 -4.53 5.97 -23.36
CA ILE A 159 -3.17 6.50 -23.55
C ILE A 159 -2.87 6.63 -25.05
N LEU A 160 -3.44 5.78 -25.90
CA LEU A 160 -3.28 5.83 -27.36
C LEU A 160 -3.66 7.19 -27.96
N VAL A 161 -4.52 7.95 -27.29
CA VAL A 161 -5.01 9.28 -27.73
C VAL A 161 -4.45 10.40 -26.82
N PHE A 162 -3.35 10.16 -26.10
CA PHE A 162 -2.72 11.03 -25.08
C PHE A 162 -3.58 11.38 -23.86
N ILE A 163 -4.91 11.48 -24.00
CA ILE A 163 -5.86 11.79 -22.93
C ILE A 163 -5.77 10.80 -21.75
N GLY A 164 -5.41 9.54 -22.01
CA GLY A 164 -5.26 8.52 -20.99
C GLY A 164 -4.18 8.82 -19.95
N ILE A 165 -3.12 9.55 -20.30
CA ILE A 165 -2.08 9.92 -19.34
C ILE A 165 -2.65 10.83 -18.25
N LEU A 166 -3.44 11.84 -18.66
CA LEU A 166 -4.13 12.74 -17.73
C LEU A 166 -5.18 11.99 -16.90
N LEU A 167 -5.91 11.06 -17.53
CA LEU A 167 -6.91 10.25 -16.83
C LEU A 167 -6.28 9.37 -15.76
N ILE A 168 -5.15 8.70 -16.03
CA ILE A 168 -4.48 7.85 -15.03
C ILE A 168 -4.04 8.69 -13.83
N LEU A 169 -3.48 9.88 -14.06
CA LEU A 169 -3.06 10.79 -13.00
C LEU A 169 -4.22 11.20 -12.07
N ILE A 170 -5.44 11.25 -12.62
CA ILE A 170 -6.67 11.60 -11.89
C ILE A 170 -7.28 10.35 -11.21
N VAL A 171 -7.46 9.29 -11.99
CA VAL A 171 -8.19 8.08 -11.61
C VAL A 171 -7.41 7.26 -10.59
N TYR A 172 -6.10 7.09 -10.74
CA TYR A 172 -5.33 6.22 -9.85
C TYR A 172 -5.35 6.68 -8.39
N PRO A 173 -5.08 7.97 -8.06
CA PRO A 173 -5.25 8.45 -6.69
C PRO A 173 -6.70 8.41 -6.20
N THR A 174 -7.66 8.63 -7.09
CA THR A 174 -9.09 8.57 -6.74
C THR A 174 -9.50 7.17 -6.32
N VAL A 175 -9.17 6.14 -7.10
CA VAL A 175 -9.44 4.73 -6.78
C VAL A 175 -8.77 4.34 -5.46
N PHE A 176 -7.52 4.77 -5.27
CA PHE A 176 -6.78 4.47 -4.06
C PHE A 176 -7.40 5.12 -2.81
N ASN A 177 -7.85 6.37 -2.92
CA ASN A 177 -8.58 7.06 -1.85
C ASN A 177 -9.88 6.34 -1.50
N VAL A 178 -10.72 6.04 -2.49
CA VAL A 178 -12.00 5.33 -2.27
C VAL A 178 -11.76 3.99 -1.59
N THR A 179 -10.77 3.23 -2.05
CA THR A 179 -10.45 1.91 -1.50
C THR A 179 -10.00 2.02 -0.04
N THR A 180 -9.18 3.02 0.27
CA THR A 180 -8.72 3.24 1.64
C THR A 180 -9.84 3.78 2.52
N PHE A 181 -10.68 4.70 2.03
CA PHE A 181 -11.89 5.16 2.71
C PHE A 181 -12.84 4.03 3.04
N LEU A 182 -12.96 3.03 2.16
CA LEU A 182 -13.78 1.85 2.41
C LEU A 182 -13.26 1.11 3.64
N MET A 183 -11.95 0.87 3.71
CA MET A 183 -11.34 0.19 4.85
C MET A 183 -11.53 0.99 6.14
N PHE A 184 -11.30 2.30 6.09
CA PHE A 184 -11.50 3.17 7.25
C PHE A 184 -12.97 3.22 7.69
N ASP A 185 -13.94 3.45 6.80
CA ASP A 185 -15.36 3.52 7.16
C ASP A 185 -15.86 2.17 7.68
N PHE A 186 -15.53 1.08 6.98
CA PHE A 186 -15.97 -0.26 7.33
C PHE A 186 -15.50 -0.67 8.73
N PHE A 187 -14.25 -0.35 9.12
CA PHE A 187 -13.78 -0.69 10.46
C PHE A 187 -14.02 0.36 11.54
N ASN A 188 -14.30 1.62 11.19
CA ASN A 188 -14.66 2.65 12.17
C ASN A 188 -16.17 2.73 12.47
N THR A 189 -17.01 2.08 11.64
CA THR A 189 -18.47 2.10 11.79
C THR A 189 -19.06 0.68 11.86
N GLU A 190 -20.36 0.61 12.12
CA GLU A 190 -21.14 -0.64 12.10
C GLU A 190 -21.74 -0.94 10.72
N ARG A 191 -21.41 -0.14 9.70
CA ARG A 191 -21.94 -0.28 8.34
C ARG A 191 -21.54 -1.59 7.67
N GLY A 192 -22.43 -2.08 6.79
CA GLY A 192 -22.14 -3.20 5.90
C GLY A 192 -21.17 -2.79 4.77
N PHE A 193 -20.59 -3.79 4.08
CA PHE A 193 -19.59 -3.56 3.03
C PHE A 193 -20.07 -2.60 1.94
N PHE A 194 -21.27 -2.83 1.38
CA PHE A 194 -21.81 -2.00 0.31
C PHE A 194 -22.17 -0.59 0.77
N GLU A 195 -22.63 -0.44 2.01
CA GLU A 195 -22.93 0.87 2.59
C GLU A 195 -21.65 1.67 2.78
N SER A 196 -20.59 1.04 3.32
CA SER A 196 -19.28 1.67 3.43
C SER A 196 -18.69 2.00 2.07
N LEU A 197 -18.79 1.11 1.07
CA LEU A 197 -18.31 1.38 -0.30
C LEU A 197 -19.06 2.58 -0.92
N SER A 198 -20.37 2.66 -0.74
CA SER A 198 -21.17 3.79 -1.19
C SER A 198 -20.75 5.09 -0.51
N TYR A 199 -20.54 5.05 0.81
CA TYR A 199 -20.04 6.18 1.56
C TYR A 199 -18.66 6.63 1.06
N SER A 200 -17.72 5.71 0.89
CA SER A 200 -16.35 6.00 0.45
C SER A 200 -16.30 6.66 -0.94
N MET A 201 -17.12 6.18 -1.86
CA MET A 201 -17.29 6.83 -3.17
C MET A 201 -17.82 8.25 -3.01
N ARG A 202 -18.90 8.46 -2.24
CA ARG A 202 -19.50 9.78 -2.05
C ARG A 202 -18.55 10.75 -1.34
N ALA A 203 -17.86 10.30 -0.31
CA ALA A 203 -16.93 11.08 0.50
C ALA A 203 -15.76 11.62 -0.32
N GLN A 204 -15.29 10.89 -1.34
CA GLN A 204 -14.24 11.35 -2.24
C GLN A 204 -14.68 12.55 -3.10
N PHE A 205 -15.96 12.63 -3.47
CA PHE A 205 -16.47 13.69 -4.37
C PHE A 205 -17.30 14.76 -3.68
N SER A 206 -17.83 14.51 -2.48
CA SER A 206 -18.77 15.40 -1.81
C SER A 206 -18.74 15.21 -0.29
N TYR A 207 -18.95 16.29 0.45
CA TYR A 207 -19.17 16.18 1.88
C TYR A 207 -20.54 15.61 2.20
N PRO A 208 -20.69 14.77 3.25
CA PRO A 208 -21.97 14.18 3.61
C PRO A 208 -23.08 15.20 3.93
N ASN A 209 -22.72 16.39 4.40
CA ASN A 209 -23.65 17.45 4.75
C ASN A 209 -24.20 18.21 3.52
N GLY A 210 -23.61 18.03 2.32
CA GLY A 210 -24.03 18.64 1.06
C GLY A 210 -23.94 20.17 0.98
N ARG A 211 -23.52 20.85 2.05
CA ARG A 211 -23.47 22.32 2.14
C ARG A 211 -22.13 22.91 1.71
N GLU A 212 -21.12 22.07 1.60
CA GLU A 212 -19.74 22.49 1.34
C GLU A 212 -19.32 22.16 -0.09
N LYS A 213 -18.36 22.94 -0.61
CA LYS A 213 -17.73 22.65 -1.91
C LYS A 213 -17.08 21.27 -1.88
N SER A 214 -17.08 20.60 -3.03
CA SER A 214 -16.47 19.27 -3.19
C SER A 214 -15.04 19.22 -2.63
N PRO A 215 -14.71 18.21 -1.80
CA PRO A 215 -13.35 18.00 -1.32
C PRO A 215 -12.44 17.33 -2.36
N TYR A 216 -12.95 17.02 -3.56
CA TYR A 216 -12.26 16.17 -4.53
C TYR A 216 -10.84 16.63 -4.83
N TRP A 217 -10.67 17.89 -5.23
CA TRP A 217 -9.37 18.42 -5.62
C TRP A 217 -8.35 18.43 -4.49
N LYS A 218 -8.79 18.72 -3.27
CA LYS A 218 -7.90 18.72 -2.10
C LYS A 218 -7.50 17.29 -1.71
N TYR A 219 -8.42 16.32 -1.79
CA TYR A 219 -8.12 14.91 -1.49
C TYR A 219 -7.26 14.27 -2.56
N TRP A 220 -7.60 14.46 -3.83
CA TRP A 220 -6.83 13.95 -4.95
C TRP A 220 -5.40 14.49 -4.93
N GLY A 221 -5.23 15.82 -4.78
CA GLY A 221 -3.90 16.41 -4.84
C GLY A 221 -3.04 16.04 -3.63
N ALA A 222 -3.63 15.87 -2.44
CA ALA A 222 -2.88 15.47 -1.24
C ALA A 222 -2.30 14.06 -1.45
N THR A 223 -3.15 13.14 -1.92
CA THR A 223 -2.74 11.77 -2.27
C THR A 223 -1.70 11.76 -3.38
N LEU A 224 -1.88 12.58 -4.43
CA LEU A 224 -0.94 12.67 -5.54
C LEU A 224 0.45 13.16 -5.07
N ILE A 225 0.52 14.18 -4.22
CA ILE A 225 1.80 14.66 -3.70
C ILE A 225 2.50 13.59 -2.86
N ILE A 226 1.76 12.87 -2.01
CA ILE A 226 2.34 11.77 -1.24
C ILE A 226 2.81 10.64 -2.16
N PHE A 227 2.07 10.31 -3.22
CA PHE A 227 2.54 9.37 -4.24
C PHE A 227 3.85 9.81 -4.89
N VAL A 228 3.95 11.07 -5.31
CA VAL A 228 5.18 11.61 -5.91
C VAL A 228 6.34 11.54 -4.92
N LEU A 229 6.12 11.89 -3.65
CA LEU A 229 7.14 11.77 -2.60
C LEU A 229 7.61 10.33 -2.41
N ILE A 230 6.67 9.38 -2.28
CA ILE A 230 7.00 7.96 -2.13
C ILE A 230 7.74 7.44 -3.37
N TYR A 231 7.31 7.84 -4.56
CA TYR A 231 7.95 7.45 -5.82
C TYR A 231 9.39 7.95 -5.87
N VAL A 232 9.65 9.24 -5.62
CA VAL A 232 11.00 9.81 -5.60
C VAL A 232 11.88 9.05 -4.60
N ILE A 233 11.40 8.83 -3.37
CA ILE A 233 12.17 8.09 -2.37
C ILE A 233 12.44 6.66 -2.85
N THR A 234 11.43 5.94 -3.32
CA THR A 234 11.57 4.55 -3.77
C THR A 234 12.57 4.43 -4.93
N THR A 235 12.55 5.37 -5.88
CA THR A 235 13.48 5.37 -7.02
C THR A 235 14.94 5.47 -6.59
N ILE A 236 15.26 6.21 -5.52
CA ILE A 236 16.62 6.30 -4.98
C ILE A 236 17.13 4.91 -4.56
N PHE A 237 16.28 4.12 -3.89
CA PHE A 237 16.66 2.79 -3.42
C PHE A 237 16.71 1.77 -4.56
N THR A 238 15.79 1.84 -5.52
CA THR A 238 15.82 0.95 -6.70
C THR A 238 16.95 1.29 -7.68
N PHE A 239 17.47 2.52 -7.65
CA PHE A 239 18.60 2.91 -8.49
C PHE A 239 19.88 2.16 -8.09
N ILE A 240 20.03 1.78 -6.82
CA ILE A 240 21.21 1.04 -6.35
C ILE A 240 21.31 -0.34 -7.03
N PRO A 241 20.30 -1.25 -6.96
CA PRO A 241 20.31 -2.50 -7.73
C PRO A 241 20.50 -2.27 -9.24
N MET A 242 19.92 -1.20 -9.79
CA MET A 242 20.00 -0.88 -11.21
C MET A 242 21.46 -0.62 -11.63
N ILE A 243 22.24 0.13 -10.85
CA ILE A 243 23.67 0.35 -11.10
C ILE A 243 24.46 -0.97 -11.09
N PHE A 244 24.18 -1.87 -10.14
CA PHE A 244 24.83 -3.19 -10.12
C PHE A 244 24.50 -4.01 -11.36
N PHE A 245 23.24 -4.00 -11.78
CA PHE A 245 22.80 -4.68 -12.98
C PHE A 245 23.52 -4.15 -14.23
N TYR A 246 23.48 -2.84 -14.48
CA TYR A 246 24.15 -2.27 -15.66
C TYR A 246 25.67 -2.37 -15.61
N SER A 247 26.30 -2.24 -14.44
CA SER A 247 27.76 -2.40 -14.33
C SER A 247 28.21 -3.83 -14.65
N SER A 248 27.44 -4.83 -14.21
CA SER A 248 27.71 -6.23 -14.56
C SER A 248 27.61 -6.50 -16.07
N LEU A 249 26.65 -5.87 -16.77
CA LEU A 249 26.53 -5.98 -18.22
C LEU A 249 27.69 -5.30 -18.96
N LEU A 250 28.16 -4.14 -18.46
CA LEU A 250 29.24 -3.37 -19.09
C LEU A 250 30.63 -3.96 -18.86
N THR A 251 30.81 -4.76 -17.80
CA THR A 251 32.09 -5.38 -17.43
C THR A 251 32.20 -6.83 -17.88
N ALA A 252 31.16 -7.38 -18.51
CA ALA A 252 31.18 -8.71 -19.08
C ALA A 252 32.19 -8.81 -20.24
N PRO A 253 33.10 -9.81 -20.24
CA PRO A 253 34.07 -9.99 -21.32
C PRO A 253 33.38 -10.23 -22.67
N SER A 254 33.83 -9.58 -23.74
CA SER A 254 33.27 -9.71 -25.10
C SER A 254 33.44 -11.09 -25.73
N SER A 255 34.34 -11.91 -25.21
CA SER A 255 34.60 -13.29 -25.63
C SER A 255 33.94 -14.34 -24.74
N ALA A 256 33.35 -13.94 -23.61
CA ALA A 256 32.37 -14.79 -22.97
C ALA A 256 31.21 -14.88 -23.96
N SER A 257 30.82 -16.09 -24.31
CA SER A 257 29.46 -16.38 -24.76
C SER A 257 28.49 -15.46 -24.02
N TYR A 258 27.39 -15.06 -24.66
CA TYR A 258 26.29 -14.23 -24.11
C TYR A 258 25.64 -14.77 -22.79
N GLU A 259 26.34 -15.65 -22.08
CA GLU A 259 26.11 -16.36 -20.82
C GLU A 259 26.50 -15.59 -19.54
N ALA A 260 26.94 -14.33 -19.62
CA ALA A 260 27.17 -13.52 -18.41
C ALA A 260 25.82 -13.11 -17.79
N ASN A 261 25.08 -14.08 -17.24
CA ASN A 261 23.83 -13.85 -16.55
C ASN A 261 24.12 -13.04 -15.26
N PRO A 262 23.71 -11.77 -15.20
CA PRO A 262 24.06 -10.86 -14.10
C PRO A 262 23.40 -11.24 -12.77
N PHE A 263 22.48 -12.21 -12.79
CA PHE A 263 21.79 -12.76 -11.63
C PHE A 263 22.48 -13.99 -11.04
N THR A 264 23.61 -14.43 -11.62
CA THR A 264 24.40 -15.56 -11.14
C THR A 264 25.60 -15.12 -10.29
N GLY A 265 26.12 -16.03 -9.47
CA GLY A 265 27.27 -15.76 -8.58
C GLY A 265 27.02 -14.69 -7.51
N THR A 266 28.11 -14.13 -6.99
CA THR A 266 28.09 -13.16 -5.87
C THR A 266 27.35 -11.86 -6.23
N VAL A 267 27.49 -11.39 -7.48
CA VAL A 267 26.84 -10.15 -7.96
C VAL A 267 25.32 -10.31 -7.98
N GLY A 268 24.81 -11.45 -8.45
CA GLY A 268 23.38 -11.75 -8.42
C GLY A 268 22.82 -11.82 -7.00
N ILE A 269 23.53 -12.43 -6.05
CA ILE A 269 23.11 -12.48 -4.64
C ILE A 269 23.00 -11.05 -4.08
N ILE A 270 24.01 -10.21 -4.31
CA ILE A 270 24.00 -8.81 -3.87
C ILE A 270 22.82 -8.05 -4.49
N PHE A 271 22.56 -8.24 -5.79
CA PHE A 271 21.41 -7.63 -6.47
C PHE A 271 20.09 -8.01 -5.79
N PHE A 272 19.83 -9.30 -5.58
CA PHE A 272 18.57 -9.75 -4.97
C PHE A 272 18.42 -9.29 -3.52
N VAL A 273 19.50 -9.23 -2.75
CA VAL A 273 19.46 -8.71 -1.36
C VAL A 273 19.13 -7.23 -1.35
N ILE A 274 19.82 -6.40 -2.15
CA ILE A 274 19.56 -4.95 -2.18
C ILE A 274 18.16 -4.65 -2.75
N TYR A 275 17.74 -5.39 -3.78
CA TYR A 275 16.40 -5.27 -4.33
C TYR A 275 15.33 -5.68 -3.31
N GLY A 276 15.54 -6.77 -2.56
CA GLY A 276 14.67 -7.19 -1.47
C GLY A 276 14.55 -6.13 -0.36
N ILE A 277 15.66 -5.50 0.03
CA ILE A 277 15.66 -4.37 0.99
C ILE A 277 14.88 -3.18 0.43
N SER A 278 15.05 -2.86 -0.86
CA SER A 278 14.33 -1.78 -1.54
C SER A 278 12.82 -2.04 -1.54
N MET A 279 12.41 -3.27 -1.83
CA MET A 279 11.01 -3.71 -1.76
C MET A 279 10.46 -3.58 -0.34
N LEU A 280 11.21 -4.01 0.68
CA LEU A 280 10.81 -3.85 2.09
C LEU A 280 10.55 -2.39 2.43
N LEU A 281 11.45 -1.50 2.03
CA LEU A 281 11.30 -0.07 2.27
C LEU A 281 10.01 0.48 1.66
N SER A 282 9.61 0.03 0.47
CA SER A 282 8.35 0.45 -0.14
C SER A 282 7.16 0.18 0.77
N PHE A 283 7.09 -0.97 1.44
CA PHE A 283 6.01 -1.25 2.41
C PHE A 283 5.98 -0.24 3.57
N PHE A 284 7.15 0.15 4.10
CA PHE A 284 7.23 1.19 5.12
C PHE A 284 6.78 2.56 4.60
N LEU A 285 7.19 2.94 3.39
CA LEU A 285 6.81 4.21 2.78
C LEU A 285 5.32 4.29 2.48
N PHE A 286 4.69 3.20 2.04
CA PHE A 286 3.25 3.15 1.80
C PHE A 286 2.41 3.39 3.06
N ASN A 287 2.96 3.17 4.27
CA ASN A 287 2.27 3.57 5.51
C ASN A 287 2.06 5.08 5.58
N ILE A 288 2.94 5.89 4.99
CA ILE A 288 2.78 7.36 4.93
C ILE A 288 1.52 7.71 4.15
N LEU A 289 1.30 7.01 3.03
CA LEU A 289 0.11 7.20 2.19
C LEU A 289 -1.16 6.75 2.91
N TYR A 290 -1.17 5.58 3.56
CA TYR A 290 -2.34 5.12 4.30
C TYR A 290 -2.72 6.04 5.45
N VAL A 291 -1.73 6.58 6.17
CA VAL A 291 -1.98 7.57 7.22
C VAL A 291 -2.51 8.87 6.63
N ASN A 292 -1.93 9.35 5.54
CA ASN A 292 -2.42 10.55 4.85
C ASN A 292 -3.90 10.42 4.48
N ILE A 293 -4.26 9.31 3.84
CA ILE A 293 -5.65 9.06 3.43
C ILE A 293 -6.55 8.79 4.63
N GLY A 294 -6.03 8.20 5.71
CA GLY A 294 -6.74 8.13 6.98
C GLY A 294 -7.14 9.51 7.49
N LEU A 295 -6.25 10.52 7.41
CA LEU A 295 -6.58 11.90 7.76
C LEU A 295 -7.61 12.52 6.79
N LEU A 296 -7.56 12.20 5.50
CA LEU A 296 -8.60 12.59 4.53
C LEU A 296 -9.96 11.98 4.93
N TYR A 297 -9.99 10.72 5.39
CA TYR A 297 -11.20 10.07 5.87
C TYR A 297 -11.75 10.79 7.11
N TYR A 298 -10.92 11.10 8.10
CA TYR A 298 -11.37 11.82 9.29
C TYR A 298 -11.82 13.26 8.99
N ASP A 299 -11.27 13.92 7.96
CA ASP A 299 -11.80 15.18 7.43
C ASP A 299 -13.19 15.02 6.82
N SER A 300 -13.44 13.92 6.11
CA SER A 300 -14.75 13.65 5.49
C SER A 300 -15.89 13.36 6.47
N ARG A 301 -15.56 13.04 7.74
CA ARG A 301 -16.53 12.76 8.83
C ARG A 301 -17.04 14.05 9.49
N THR A 302 -17.67 14.92 8.71
CA THR A 302 -18.23 16.19 9.20
C THR A 302 -19.31 15.99 10.27
N ASP A 303 -19.97 14.83 10.28
CA ASP A 303 -20.91 14.40 11.33
C ASP A 303 -20.27 14.28 12.72
N LEU A 304 -18.96 14.03 12.78
CA LEU A 304 -18.19 13.92 14.01
C LEU A 304 -17.45 15.22 14.36
N HIS A 305 -17.26 16.14 13.39
CA HIS A 305 -16.68 17.46 13.66
C HIS A 305 -17.58 18.27 14.58
N GLN A 306 -18.88 18.33 14.28
CA GLN A 306 -19.86 19.06 15.09
C GLN A 306 -19.92 18.56 16.54
N LYS A 307 -19.78 17.25 16.76
CA LYS A 307 -19.79 16.69 18.13
C LYS A 307 -18.55 17.10 18.91
N VAL A 308 -17.39 17.17 18.27
CA VAL A 308 -16.14 17.61 18.90
C VAL A 308 -16.17 19.10 19.17
N GLU A 309 -16.63 19.92 18.22
CA GLU A 309 -16.79 21.37 18.41
C GLU A 309 -17.77 21.70 19.55
N LEU A 310 -18.92 21.01 19.62
CA LEU A 310 -19.87 21.18 20.71
C LEU A 310 -19.28 20.75 22.06
N ALA A 311 -18.57 19.63 22.12
CA ALA A 311 -17.91 19.18 23.33
C ALA A 311 -16.79 20.15 23.78
N GLU A 312 -16.06 20.76 22.85
CA GLU A 312 -15.08 21.81 23.17
C GLU A 312 -15.79 23.06 23.73
N ILE A 313 -16.89 23.51 23.12
CA ILE A 313 -17.70 24.64 23.61
C ILE A 313 -18.22 24.39 25.03
N ASP A 314 -18.73 23.19 25.31
CA ASP A 314 -19.24 22.82 26.64
C ASP A 314 -18.15 22.80 27.72
N THR A 315 -16.87 22.66 27.34
CA THR A 315 -15.74 22.75 28.28
C THR A 315 -15.26 24.18 28.53
N ILE A 316 -15.66 25.15 27.69
CA ILE A 316 -15.36 26.57 27.88
C ILE A 316 -16.29 27.08 28.98
N GLY A 317 -15.75 27.23 30.20
CA GLY A 317 -16.47 27.65 31.40
C GLY A 317 -16.41 26.67 32.58
N ILE A 318 -15.86 25.47 32.39
CA ILE A 318 -15.63 24.49 33.48
C ILE A 318 -14.24 24.68 34.14
N ASN A 319 -13.31 25.36 33.44
CA ASN A 319 -11.95 25.65 33.91
C ASN A 319 -11.72 27.13 34.27
N GLU A 320 -12.80 27.89 34.55
CA GLU A 320 -12.71 29.23 35.16
C GLU A 320 -12.99 29.21 36.65
#